data_AF-A0A258L3J2-F1
#
_entry.id   AF-A0A258L3J2-F1
#
_cell.length_a   1.000
_cell.length_b   1.000
_cell.length_c   1.000
_cell.angle_alpha   90.00
_cell.angle_beta   90.00
_cell.angle_gamma   90.00
#
_symmetry.space_group_name_H-M   'P 1'
#
loop_
_entity.id
_entity.type
_entity.pdbx_description
1 polymer ?
#
loop_
_entity_poly.entity_id
_entity_poly.type
_entity_poly.pdbx_seq_one_letter_code
_entity_poly.pdbx_strand_id
1 'polypeptide(L)'
;MSIRLNCVRAIVSTTAFIAAILPASAQNLDAETEKQLRSDAAHAWQFFERKTTAIPGLTAPNIWRNDDGQYDSYDIVTMWDAGSIVLATVSARSLGLIDDAQFDTRVRGLLDFLNRAVFTYKGKPLPNFRSRMDNAKSVEAGYDTTDTGRLFIALNVLDKATGGKYPIGDLFKKWDLKSTIRDGVMHDIKGNSFEPARSNIYRFYVSRGYSLWSIDHNSVYTGDTPGISDAATEAFLKELGGIGPIATEPSAVEVVEIGPSPFTTAILDVLEKRQYERFQSTGKLTSVSETPIDRAPWFTYQGLDLSRDGDDAWTVYPYVTEKRWQTPAFAANNRVVNTKAAYLWFAIRPSEYTQKVWSYVRENAKAPEYGFHPGVYEATGKPATNIDLNTNATILESIAYIFNNRKSLGGMKISDESASAPTTPVP
;
A
#
# COMPACT_ATOMS: atom_id res chain seq x y z
N MET A 1 -19.06 -29.48 -21.04
CA MET A 1 -17.98 -28.54 -20.68
C MET A 1 -18.46 -27.74 -19.48
N SER A 2 -18.30 -28.33 -18.29
CA SER A 2 -18.94 -27.90 -17.04
C SER A 2 -17.85 -27.29 -16.16
N ILE A 3 -17.84 -25.96 -16.08
CA ILE A 3 -16.97 -25.19 -15.18
C ILE A 3 -17.46 -25.50 -13.77
N ARG A 4 -16.66 -26.23 -12.99
CA ARG A 4 -17.05 -26.72 -11.66
C ARG A 4 -17.20 -25.53 -10.69
N LEU A 5 -18.45 -25.22 -10.35
CA LEU A 5 -18.91 -24.32 -9.28
C LEU A 5 -18.43 -24.71 -7.85
N ASN A 6 -17.59 -25.73 -7.70
CA ASN A 6 -17.24 -26.30 -6.39
C ASN A 6 -16.32 -25.39 -5.56
N CYS A 7 -15.51 -24.53 -6.20
CA CYS A 7 -14.61 -23.65 -5.46
C CYS A 7 -15.36 -22.47 -4.81
N VAL A 8 -16.39 -21.92 -5.47
CA VAL A 8 -17.22 -20.83 -4.91
C VAL A 8 -18.19 -21.35 -3.84
N ARG A 9 -18.84 -22.52 -4.05
CA ARG A 9 -19.73 -23.12 -3.05
C ARG A 9 -19.02 -23.56 -1.76
N ALA A 10 -17.77 -24.01 -1.84
CA ALA A 10 -16.98 -24.37 -0.66
C ALA A 10 -16.56 -23.14 0.16
N ILE A 11 -16.48 -21.96 -0.47
CA ILE A 11 -16.17 -20.69 0.21
C ILE A 11 -17.37 -20.21 1.03
N VAL A 12 -18.60 -20.49 0.57
CA VAL A 12 -19.84 -20.00 1.21
C VAL A 12 -20.49 -21.01 2.17
N SER A 13 -20.31 -22.31 1.98
CA SER A 13 -21.03 -23.34 2.78
C SER A 13 -20.36 -23.75 4.09
N THR A 14 -19.39 -22.98 4.62
CA THR A 14 -18.76 -23.26 5.94
C THR A 14 -18.92 -22.08 6.90
N THR A 15 -20.17 -21.68 7.18
CA THR A 15 -20.51 -20.69 8.23
C THR A 15 -20.56 -21.30 9.63
N ALA A 16 -19.79 -22.37 9.89
CA ALA A 16 -19.71 -22.96 11.22
C ALA A 16 -18.38 -23.73 11.37
N PHE A 17 -17.26 -23.03 11.58
CA PHE A 17 -16.14 -23.49 12.41
C PHE A 17 -15.00 -22.45 12.51
N ILE A 18 -15.26 -21.26 13.07
CA ILE A 18 -14.23 -20.50 13.83
C ILE A 18 -14.95 -19.84 15.02
N ALA A 19 -15.35 -20.65 15.98
CA ALA A 19 -15.58 -20.23 17.36
C ALA A 19 -14.56 -20.96 18.23
N ALA A 20 -13.27 -20.69 17.97
CA ALA A 20 -12.18 -21.15 18.79
C ALA A 20 -11.33 -19.91 19.14
N ILE A 21 -11.67 -19.34 20.30
CA ILE A 21 -10.82 -18.47 21.11
C ILE A 21 -10.22 -17.30 20.33
N LEU A 22 -10.98 -16.21 20.15
CA LEU A 22 -10.35 -14.89 20.20
C LEU A 22 -9.88 -14.74 21.64
N PRO A 23 -8.57 -14.76 21.95
CA PRO A 23 -8.17 -14.32 23.26
C PRO A 23 -8.49 -12.82 23.29
N ALA A 24 -8.91 -12.33 24.44
CA ALA A 24 -8.97 -10.91 24.75
C ALA A 24 -7.57 -10.22 24.70
N SER A 25 -6.60 -10.75 23.93
CA SER A 25 -5.23 -10.27 23.78
C SER A 25 -5.01 -9.37 22.55
N ALA A 26 -5.98 -9.26 21.63
CA ALA A 26 -5.82 -8.42 20.43
C ALA A 26 -5.78 -6.90 20.72
N GLN A 27 -6.12 -6.47 21.93
CA GLN A 27 -6.08 -5.05 22.32
C GLN A 27 -4.76 -4.62 22.97
N ASN A 28 -4.01 -5.51 23.63
CA ASN A 28 -2.79 -5.16 24.34
C ASN A 28 -1.60 -5.92 23.73
N LEU A 29 -0.73 -5.18 23.06
CA LEU A 29 0.58 -5.71 22.67
C LEU A 29 1.36 -6.08 23.95
N ASP A 30 2.02 -7.22 23.95
CA ASP A 30 3.02 -7.49 24.98
C ASP A 30 4.22 -6.52 24.83
N ALA A 31 4.95 -6.30 25.91
CA ALA A 31 6.04 -5.33 25.96
C ALA A 31 7.18 -5.62 24.98
N GLU A 32 7.44 -6.89 24.66
CA GLU A 32 8.49 -7.25 23.72
C GLU A 32 8.03 -6.95 22.29
N THR A 33 6.80 -7.31 21.93
CA THR A 33 6.20 -6.94 20.63
C THR A 33 6.16 -5.43 20.45
N GLU A 34 5.76 -4.66 21.48
CA GLU A 34 5.78 -3.20 21.42
C GLU A 34 7.19 -2.66 21.14
N LYS A 35 8.20 -3.14 21.87
CA LYS A 35 9.61 -2.75 21.69
C LYS A 35 10.10 -3.08 20.27
N GLN A 36 9.73 -4.26 19.76
CA GLN A 36 10.07 -4.69 18.41
C GLN A 36 9.47 -3.76 17.36
N LEU A 37 8.18 -3.46 17.45
CA LEU A 37 7.50 -2.53 16.54
C LEU A 37 8.11 -1.13 16.58
N ARG A 38 8.44 -0.59 17.77
CA ARG A 38 9.12 0.71 17.89
C ARG A 38 10.50 0.69 17.21
N SER A 39 11.25 -0.39 17.38
CA SER A 39 12.55 -0.56 16.71
C SER A 39 12.40 -0.65 15.20
N ASP A 40 11.39 -1.36 14.70
CA ASP A 40 11.14 -1.49 13.26
C ASP A 40 10.71 -0.17 12.64
N ALA A 41 9.87 0.61 13.34
CA ALA A 41 9.46 1.94 12.89
C ALA A 41 10.66 2.89 12.78
N ALA A 42 11.51 2.94 13.82
CA ALA A 42 12.73 3.75 13.78
C ALA A 42 13.66 3.30 12.64
N HIS A 43 13.77 1.99 12.40
CA HIS A 43 14.61 1.44 11.32
C HIS A 43 14.05 1.77 9.93
N ALA A 44 12.75 1.59 9.71
CA ALA A 44 12.08 1.94 8.46
C ALA A 44 12.16 3.46 8.18
N TRP A 45 12.09 4.29 9.21
CA TRP A 45 12.19 5.75 9.08
C TRP A 45 13.54 6.21 8.51
N GLN A 46 14.63 5.49 8.76
CA GLN A 46 15.96 5.81 8.22
C GLN A 46 15.94 5.99 6.69
N PHE A 47 15.06 5.28 5.97
CA PHE A 47 14.87 5.46 4.53
C PHE A 47 14.52 6.92 4.15
N PHE A 48 13.68 7.57 4.95
CA PHE A 48 13.20 8.94 4.73
C PHE A 48 14.15 10.02 5.28
N GLU A 49 15.19 9.61 6.01
CA GLU A 49 16.28 10.49 6.48
C GLU A 49 17.40 10.64 5.44
N ARG A 50 17.46 9.73 4.45
CA ARG A 50 18.40 9.83 3.34
C ARG A 50 18.14 11.12 2.56
N LYS A 51 19.11 12.03 2.58
CA LYS A 51 19.05 13.29 1.83
C LYS A 51 19.45 13.02 0.38
N THR A 52 18.47 13.04 -0.52
CA THR A 52 18.68 12.73 -1.95
C THR A 52 18.32 13.87 -2.89
N THR A 53 17.66 14.91 -2.40
CA THR A 53 17.05 15.96 -3.22
C THR A 53 17.10 17.32 -2.51
N ALA A 54 16.99 18.38 -3.31
CA ALA A 54 16.86 19.75 -2.84
C ALA A 54 15.47 20.05 -2.22
N ILE A 55 14.45 19.23 -2.50
CA ILE A 55 13.09 19.42 -1.98
C ILE A 55 12.97 18.72 -0.61
N PRO A 56 12.77 19.45 0.50
CA PRO A 56 12.66 18.82 1.81
C PRO A 56 11.52 17.79 1.87
N GLY A 57 11.76 16.67 2.54
CA GLY A 57 10.75 15.63 2.74
C GLY A 57 10.57 14.65 1.58
N LEU A 58 11.04 14.96 0.37
CA LEU A 58 11.05 14.00 -0.74
C LEU A 58 12.21 13.01 -0.59
N THR A 59 12.00 11.77 -1.05
CA THR A 59 13.02 10.73 -1.11
C THR A 59 12.85 9.89 -2.37
N ALA A 60 13.89 9.16 -2.75
CA ALA A 60 13.87 8.30 -3.93
C ALA A 60 12.94 7.10 -3.72
N PRO A 61 12.10 6.72 -4.70
CA PRO A 61 11.25 5.54 -4.58
C PRO A 61 11.99 4.21 -4.39
N ASN A 62 13.22 4.10 -4.88
CA ASN A 62 14.01 2.87 -4.77
C ASN A 62 15.51 3.17 -4.70
N ILE A 63 16.24 2.41 -3.89
CA ILE A 63 17.70 2.47 -3.76
C ILE A 63 18.30 1.06 -3.80
N TRP A 64 19.52 0.95 -4.32
CA TRP A 64 20.30 -0.30 -4.30
C TRP A 64 21.77 0.01 -4.06
N ARG A 65 22.49 -0.98 -3.52
CA ARG A 65 23.93 -0.86 -3.29
C ARG A 65 24.70 -1.14 -4.59
N ASN A 66 25.61 -0.25 -4.95
CA ASN A 66 26.50 -0.39 -6.10
C ASN A 66 27.82 -1.08 -5.72
N ASP A 67 28.67 -1.33 -6.72
CA ASP A 67 29.93 -2.07 -6.55
C ASP A 67 30.93 -1.36 -5.62
N ASP A 68 30.86 -0.03 -5.52
CA ASP A 68 31.66 0.79 -4.60
C ASP A 68 31.12 0.80 -3.17
N GLY A 69 30.03 0.06 -2.92
CA GLY A 69 29.38 -0.04 -1.62
C GLY A 69 28.50 1.15 -1.26
N GLN A 70 28.30 2.11 -2.17
CA GLN A 70 27.40 3.26 -2.02
C GLN A 70 25.97 2.90 -2.48
N TYR A 71 25.00 3.77 -2.20
CA TYR A 71 23.62 3.60 -2.65
C TYR A 71 23.32 4.48 -3.86
N ASP A 72 22.99 3.84 -4.98
CA ASP A 72 22.34 4.49 -6.12
C ASP A 72 20.84 4.64 -5.88
N SER A 73 20.15 5.40 -6.73
CA SER A 73 18.70 5.61 -6.61
C SER A 73 17.96 5.72 -7.94
N TYR A 74 16.69 5.33 -7.88
CA TYR A 74 15.70 5.62 -8.91
C TYR A 74 14.93 6.88 -8.49
N ASP A 75 15.06 7.95 -9.28
CA ASP A 75 14.69 9.31 -8.85
C ASP A 75 13.36 9.83 -9.45
N ILE A 76 12.54 8.93 -10.00
CA ILE A 76 11.25 9.27 -10.63
C ILE A 76 10.12 8.89 -9.68
N VAL A 77 9.43 9.90 -9.14
CA VAL A 77 8.34 9.78 -8.18
C VAL A 77 7.00 9.75 -8.89
N THR A 78 6.14 8.81 -8.49
CA THR A 78 4.72 8.79 -8.89
C THR A 78 3.82 9.47 -7.85
N MET A 79 2.53 9.64 -8.17
CA MET A 79 1.56 10.14 -7.19
C MET A 79 1.28 9.11 -6.08
N TRP A 80 1.44 7.82 -6.35
CA TRP A 80 1.40 6.78 -5.34
C TRP A 80 2.56 6.93 -4.34
N ASP A 81 3.78 7.13 -4.84
CA ASP A 81 4.96 7.38 -4.01
C ASP A 81 4.80 8.65 -3.17
N ALA A 82 4.29 9.73 -3.76
CA ALA A 82 4.00 10.96 -3.04
C ALA A 82 2.99 10.74 -1.90
N GLY A 83 1.95 9.92 -2.14
CA GLY A 83 1.00 9.49 -1.11
C GLY A 83 1.68 8.71 0.03
N SER A 84 2.54 7.74 -0.30
CA SER A 84 3.35 7.01 0.67
C SER A 84 4.23 7.91 1.52
N ILE A 85 4.88 8.93 0.93
CA ILE A 85 5.72 9.85 1.71
C ILE A 85 4.87 10.70 2.67
N VAL A 86 3.70 11.18 2.24
CA VAL A 86 2.77 11.91 3.12
C VAL A 86 2.38 11.04 4.32
N LEU A 87 1.97 9.80 4.08
CA LEU A 87 1.52 8.89 5.13
C LEU A 87 2.66 8.41 6.04
N ALA A 88 3.86 8.18 5.49
CA ALA A 88 5.06 7.93 6.27
C ALA A 88 5.40 9.11 7.19
N THR A 89 5.26 10.34 6.70
CA THR A 89 5.54 11.57 7.48
C THR A 89 4.51 11.76 8.61
N VAL A 90 3.22 11.54 8.33
CA VAL A 90 2.15 11.53 9.35
C VAL A 90 2.42 10.45 10.40
N SER A 91 2.77 9.24 9.96
CA SER A 91 3.06 8.10 10.84
C SER A 91 4.30 8.36 11.70
N ALA A 92 5.39 8.87 11.13
CA ALA A 92 6.60 9.20 11.88
C ALA A 92 6.34 10.24 12.98
N ARG A 93 5.52 11.25 12.68
CA ARG A 93 5.16 12.26 13.68
C ARG A 93 4.28 11.69 14.80
N SER A 94 3.31 10.84 14.48
CA SER A 94 2.43 10.21 15.49
C SER A 94 3.18 9.18 16.35
N LEU A 95 4.23 8.57 15.80
CA LEU A 95 5.13 7.65 16.50
C LEU A 95 6.22 8.37 17.32
N GLY A 96 6.32 9.70 17.22
CA GLY A 96 7.36 10.49 17.91
C GLY A 96 8.77 10.33 17.32
N LEU A 97 8.89 9.89 16.07
CA LEU A 97 10.18 9.75 15.36
C LEU A 97 10.69 11.09 14.82
N ILE A 98 9.80 12.06 14.62
CA ILE A 98 10.12 13.43 14.23
C ILE A 98 9.34 14.44 15.06
N ASP A 99 9.93 15.62 15.24
CA ASP A 99 9.28 16.76 15.90
C ASP A 99 8.38 17.56 14.95
N ASP A 100 7.70 18.58 15.48
CA ASP A 100 6.79 19.44 14.72
C ASP A 100 7.49 20.29 13.64
N ALA A 101 8.74 20.69 13.88
CA ALA A 101 9.50 21.50 12.93
C ALA A 101 9.94 20.66 11.72
N GLN A 102 10.41 19.44 11.98
CA GLN A 102 10.73 18.45 10.96
C GLN A 102 9.48 18.06 10.18
N PHE A 103 8.36 17.83 10.86
CA PHE A 103 7.08 17.52 10.21
C PHE A 103 6.61 18.66 9.29
N ASP A 104 6.57 19.90 9.79
CA ASP A 104 6.16 21.07 8.98
C ASP A 104 7.06 21.29 7.77
N THR A 105 8.38 21.18 7.95
CA THR A 105 9.36 21.29 6.86
C THR A 105 9.11 20.25 5.76
N ARG A 106 8.88 18.99 6.14
CA ARG A 106 8.64 17.89 5.20
C ARG A 106 7.32 18.05 4.47
N VAL A 107 6.24 18.38 5.19
CA VAL A 107 4.92 18.59 4.58
C VAL A 107 4.95 19.76 3.60
N ARG A 108 5.57 20.89 3.95
CA ARG A 108 5.68 22.04 3.03
C ARG A 108 6.46 21.69 1.78
N GLY A 109 7.55 20.93 1.89
CA GLY A 109 8.31 20.48 0.73
C GLY A 109 7.52 19.52 -0.17
N LEU A 110 6.72 18.62 0.41
CA LEU A 110 5.80 17.76 -0.35
C LEU A 110 4.74 18.56 -1.11
N LEU A 111 4.10 19.54 -0.45
CA LEU A 111 3.09 20.39 -1.10
C LEU A 111 3.70 21.28 -2.18
N ASP A 112 4.93 21.74 -2.01
CA ASP A 112 5.69 22.45 -3.04
C ASP A 112 6.03 21.54 -4.24
N PHE A 113 6.43 20.29 -3.99
CA PHE A 113 6.58 19.30 -5.06
C PHE A 113 5.27 19.10 -5.84
N LEU A 114 4.15 18.84 -5.16
CA LEU A 114 2.84 18.63 -5.79
C LEU A 114 2.36 19.85 -6.59
N ASN A 115 2.68 21.06 -6.12
CA ASN A 115 2.38 22.29 -6.85
C ASN A 115 3.14 22.41 -8.18
N ARG A 116 4.35 21.85 -8.25
CA ARG A 116 5.26 21.92 -9.40
C ARG A 116 5.17 20.70 -10.32
N ALA A 117 4.84 19.53 -9.78
CA ALA A 117 4.69 18.26 -10.49
C ALA A 117 3.37 18.20 -11.27
N VAL A 118 3.22 19.11 -12.24
CA VAL A 118 1.98 19.28 -13.01
C VAL A 118 2.20 19.00 -14.49
N PHE A 119 1.19 18.37 -15.09
CA PHE A 119 1.04 18.15 -16.52
C PHE A 119 -0.09 19.05 -17.04
N THR A 120 0.06 19.61 -18.24
CA THR A 120 -0.97 20.46 -18.85
C THR A 120 -1.75 19.67 -19.91
N TYR A 121 -3.02 19.40 -19.62
CA TYR A 121 -3.96 18.82 -20.57
C TYR A 121 -4.93 19.90 -21.08
N LYS A 122 -4.93 20.16 -22.40
CA LYS A 122 -5.77 21.19 -23.05
C LYS A 122 -5.73 22.57 -22.36
N GLY A 123 -4.53 22.99 -21.97
CA GLY A 123 -4.30 24.29 -21.33
C GLY A 123 -4.63 24.33 -19.84
N LYS A 124 -5.03 23.20 -19.23
CA LYS A 124 -5.36 23.11 -17.81
C LYS A 124 -4.45 22.14 -17.06
N PRO A 125 -4.07 22.42 -15.80
CA PRO A 125 -3.12 21.60 -15.08
C PRO A 125 -3.78 20.38 -14.43
N LEU A 126 -3.04 19.29 -14.39
CA LEU A 126 -3.33 18.05 -13.68
C LEU A 126 -2.06 17.60 -12.94
N PRO A 127 -2.17 16.81 -11.86
CA PRO A 127 -1.04 16.10 -11.28
C PRO A 127 -0.33 15.27 -12.35
N ASN A 128 1.00 15.42 -12.48
CA ASN A 128 1.76 14.63 -13.42
C ASN A 128 2.17 13.29 -12.81
N PHE A 129 1.82 12.18 -13.46
CA PHE A 129 2.03 10.85 -12.89
C PHE A 129 3.50 10.42 -12.73
N ARG A 130 4.46 11.02 -13.45
CA ARG A 130 5.90 10.69 -13.33
C ARG A 130 6.78 11.92 -13.40
N SER A 131 7.34 12.31 -12.26
CA SER A 131 8.14 13.53 -12.13
C SER A 131 9.46 13.27 -11.41
N ARG A 132 10.51 14.03 -11.74
CA ARG A 132 11.78 13.92 -11.02
C ARG A 132 11.65 14.42 -9.59
N MET A 133 12.22 13.71 -8.63
CA MET A 133 12.16 14.09 -7.21
C MET A 133 12.96 15.35 -6.86
N ASP A 134 13.91 15.76 -7.70
CA ASP A 134 14.84 16.88 -7.47
C ASP A 134 14.26 18.25 -7.82
N ASN A 135 13.43 18.30 -8.86
CA ASN A 135 12.93 19.55 -9.42
C ASN A 135 11.47 19.49 -9.87
N ALA A 136 10.78 18.37 -9.64
CA ALA A 136 9.39 18.12 -10.02
C ALA A 136 9.10 18.20 -11.54
N LYS A 137 10.14 18.23 -12.40
CA LYS A 137 9.94 18.22 -13.85
C LYS A 137 9.35 16.89 -14.29
N SER A 138 8.37 16.97 -15.18
CA SER A 138 7.77 15.81 -15.85
C SER A 138 8.83 15.01 -16.59
N VAL A 139 8.90 13.70 -16.32
CA VAL A 139 9.70 12.74 -17.09
C VAL A 139 8.84 12.12 -18.20
N GLU A 140 7.60 11.80 -17.86
CA GLU A 140 6.58 11.33 -18.80
C GLU A 140 5.30 12.11 -18.49
N ALA A 141 4.73 12.73 -19.52
CA ALA A 141 3.61 13.64 -19.39
C ALA A 141 2.28 12.88 -19.39
N GLY A 142 1.50 13.01 -18.32
CA GLY A 142 0.18 12.37 -18.22
C GLY A 142 -0.43 12.42 -16.84
N TYR A 143 -1.58 11.77 -16.71
CA TYR A 143 -2.33 11.60 -15.49
C TYR A 143 -2.59 10.11 -15.27
N ASP A 144 -2.32 9.63 -14.06
CA ASP A 144 -2.66 8.27 -13.62
C ASP A 144 -3.71 8.38 -12.53
N THR A 145 -4.89 7.83 -12.79
CA THR A 145 -6.04 7.99 -11.90
C THR A 145 -5.93 7.14 -10.64
N THR A 146 -5.22 6.01 -10.73
CA THR A 146 -5.04 5.08 -9.61
C THR A 146 -4.05 5.67 -8.60
N ASP A 147 -2.88 6.09 -9.07
CA ASP A 147 -1.85 6.71 -8.25
C ASP A 147 -2.34 8.00 -7.61
N THR A 148 -3.04 8.84 -8.39
CA THR A 148 -3.56 10.11 -7.88
C THR A 148 -4.73 9.88 -6.90
N GLY A 149 -5.57 8.87 -7.12
CA GLY A 149 -6.63 8.53 -6.16
C GLY A 149 -6.09 8.15 -4.80
N ARG A 150 -4.98 7.39 -4.74
CA ARG A 150 -4.28 7.14 -3.47
C ARG A 150 -3.71 8.42 -2.85
N LEU A 151 -3.09 9.29 -3.65
CA LEU A 151 -2.61 10.59 -3.15
C LEU A 151 -3.74 11.39 -2.50
N PHE A 152 -4.95 11.39 -3.06
CA PHE A 152 -6.10 12.08 -2.47
C PHE A 152 -6.47 11.54 -1.09
N ILE A 153 -6.34 10.24 -0.88
CA ILE A 153 -6.53 9.61 0.44
C ILE A 153 -5.46 10.10 1.41
N ALA A 154 -4.19 10.03 1.02
CA ALA A 154 -3.06 10.49 1.84
C ALA A 154 -3.21 11.97 2.24
N LEU A 155 -3.61 12.83 1.30
CA LEU A 155 -3.87 14.25 1.56
C LEU A 155 -5.06 14.46 2.51
N ASN A 156 -6.12 13.63 2.41
CA ASN A 156 -7.24 13.70 3.35
C ASN A 156 -6.84 13.29 4.76
N VAL A 157 -6.01 12.26 4.89
CA VAL A 157 -5.44 11.83 6.17
C VAL A 157 -4.62 12.98 6.77
N LEU A 158 -3.71 13.57 6.00
CA LEU A 158 -2.89 14.71 6.43
C LEU A 158 -3.75 15.90 6.89
N ASP A 159 -4.75 16.28 6.09
CA ASP A 159 -5.66 17.39 6.38
C ASP A 159 -6.39 17.18 7.71
N LYS A 160 -6.95 15.99 7.92
CA LYS A 160 -7.66 15.63 9.15
C LYS A 160 -6.74 15.54 10.35
N ALA A 161 -5.55 14.94 10.21
CA ALA A 161 -4.60 14.77 11.31
C ALA A 161 -4.12 16.12 11.83
N THR A 162 -4.04 17.13 10.96
CA THR A 162 -3.47 18.45 11.25
C THR A 162 -4.53 19.54 11.41
N GLY A 163 -5.82 19.17 11.38
CA GLY A 163 -6.93 20.12 11.53
C GLY A 163 -6.99 21.18 10.42
N GLY A 164 -6.56 20.85 9.21
CA GLY A 164 -6.57 21.78 8.07
C GLY A 164 -5.45 22.83 8.10
N LYS A 165 -4.35 22.59 8.82
CA LYS A 165 -3.20 23.52 8.94
C LYS A 165 -2.58 23.92 7.60
N TYR A 166 -2.64 23.05 6.58
CA TYR A 166 -1.97 23.23 5.31
C TYR A 166 -2.96 23.58 4.18
N PRO A 167 -2.54 24.34 3.15
CA PRO A 167 -3.42 24.79 2.06
C PRO A 167 -3.67 23.70 1.01
N ILE A 168 -4.04 22.49 1.43
CA ILE A 168 -4.25 21.33 0.54
C ILE A 168 -5.38 21.63 -0.46
N GLY A 169 -6.45 22.29 -0.02
CA GLY A 169 -7.58 22.67 -0.89
C GLY A 169 -7.19 23.54 -2.09
N ASP A 170 -6.07 24.29 -2.01
CA ASP A 170 -5.61 25.11 -3.13
C ASP A 170 -5.00 24.27 -4.27
N LEU A 171 -4.45 23.07 -3.96
CA LEU A 171 -4.04 22.10 -4.98
C LEU A 171 -5.25 21.65 -5.81
N PHE A 172 -6.35 21.29 -5.14
CA PHE A 172 -7.57 20.82 -5.79
C PHE A 172 -8.27 21.90 -6.63
N LYS A 173 -8.23 23.17 -6.18
CA LYS A 173 -8.74 24.30 -6.99
C LYS A 173 -7.91 24.53 -8.26
N LYS A 174 -6.61 24.22 -8.21
CA LYS A 174 -5.70 24.38 -9.36
C LYS A 174 -5.94 23.28 -10.40
N TRP A 175 -6.09 22.02 -9.98
CA TRP A 175 -6.19 20.88 -10.87
C TRP A 175 -7.56 20.76 -11.57
N ASP A 176 -7.57 20.49 -12.88
CA ASP A 176 -8.82 20.25 -13.65
C ASP A 176 -9.29 18.80 -13.57
N LEU A 177 -9.55 18.32 -12.36
CA LEU A 177 -9.88 16.91 -12.09
C LEU A 177 -11.18 16.45 -12.79
N LYS A 178 -12.09 17.38 -13.12
CA LYS A 178 -13.28 17.07 -13.93
C LYS A 178 -12.93 16.49 -15.30
N SER A 179 -11.79 16.86 -15.88
CA SER A 179 -11.35 16.34 -17.18
C SER A 179 -10.89 14.88 -17.14
N THR A 180 -10.61 14.35 -15.95
CA THR A 180 -10.20 12.95 -15.74
C THR A 180 -11.40 12.01 -15.58
N ILE A 181 -12.63 12.56 -15.56
CA ILE A 181 -13.86 11.79 -15.48
C ILE A 181 -14.57 11.86 -16.83
N ARG A 182 -14.88 10.71 -17.43
CA ARG A 182 -15.67 10.61 -18.67
C ARG A 182 -16.78 9.61 -18.48
N ASP A 183 -18.01 10.03 -18.80
CA ASP A 183 -19.21 9.21 -18.61
C ASP A 183 -19.31 8.64 -17.18
N GLY A 184 -18.85 9.43 -16.21
CA GLY A 184 -18.78 9.08 -14.79
C GLY A 184 -17.66 8.09 -14.41
N VAL A 185 -16.80 7.69 -15.33
CA VAL A 185 -15.69 6.77 -15.06
C VAL A 185 -14.37 7.53 -14.92
N MET A 186 -13.54 7.12 -13.97
CA MET A 186 -12.18 7.64 -13.73
C MET A 186 -11.20 7.12 -14.80
N HIS A 187 -10.42 8.02 -15.40
CA HIS A 187 -9.51 7.69 -16.52
C HIS A 187 -8.09 8.18 -16.30
N ASP A 188 -7.15 7.37 -16.80
CA ASP A 188 -5.80 7.81 -17.11
C ASP A 188 -5.81 8.71 -18.35
N ILE A 189 -4.88 9.66 -18.40
CA ILE A 189 -4.69 10.54 -19.55
C ILE A 189 -3.23 10.46 -19.99
N LYS A 190 -2.99 9.99 -21.22
CA LYS A 190 -1.66 10.03 -21.86
C LYS A 190 -1.78 10.65 -23.25
N GLY A 191 -1.17 11.81 -23.45
CA GLY A 191 -1.36 12.60 -24.65
C GLY A 191 -2.84 12.99 -24.82
N ASN A 192 -3.48 12.49 -25.89
CA ASN A 192 -4.92 12.66 -26.15
C ASN A 192 -5.75 11.39 -25.86
N SER A 193 -5.11 10.30 -25.43
CA SER A 193 -5.76 9.02 -25.18
C SER A 193 -6.29 8.92 -23.75
N PHE A 194 -7.38 8.19 -23.61
CA PHE A 194 -8.09 7.94 -22.36
C PHE A 194 -8.21 6.44 -22.19
N GLU A 195 -7.72 5.95 -21.07
CA GLU A 195 -7.87 4.55 -20.69
C GLU A 195 -8.59 4.53 -19.34
N PRO A 196 -9.62 3.69 -19.13
CA PRO A 196 -10.13 3.43 -17.80
C PRO A 196 -8.97 3.01 -16.89
N ALA A 197 -9.07 3.34 -15.59
CA ALA A 197 -8.06 3.01 -14.60
C ALA A 197 -7.45 1.61 -14.83
N ARG A 198 -6.16 1.55 -15.20
CA ARG A 198 -5.48 0.32 -15.67
C ARG A 198 -5.56 -0.83 -14.66
N SER A 199 -5.54 -0.50 -13.37
CA SER A 199 -5.70 -1.46 -12.27
C SER A 199 -7.16 -1.51 -11.84
N ASN A 200 -8.02 -2.12 -12.66
CA ASN A 200 -9.46 -2.18 -12.38
C ASN A 200 -9.73 -2.72 -10.96
N ILE A 201 -8.89 -3.62 -10.43
CA ILE A 201 -9.04 -4.16 -9.07
C ILE A 201 -8.82 -3.15 -7.94
N TYR A 202 -8.12 -2.04 -8.19
CA TYR A 202 -7.86 -0.98 -7.20
C TYR A 202 -9.00 0.05 -7.13
N ARG A 203 -9.99 -0.04 -8.04
CA ARG A 203 -11.06 0.95 -8.19
C ARG A 203 -11.83 1.24 -6.91
N PHE A 204 -12.03 0.25 -6.04
CA PHE A 204 -12.78 0.36 -4.79
C PHE A 204 -12.10 1.29 -3.78
N TYR A 205 -10.78 1.21 -3.72
CA TYR A 205 -9.95 2.06 -2.88
C TYR A 205 -9.80 3.45 -3.50
N VAL A 206 -9.44 3.51 -4.78
CA VAL A 206 -9.25 4.75 -5.55
C VAL A 206 -10.50 5.63 -5.57
N SER A 207 -11.69 5.05 -5.74
CA SER A 207 -12.96 5.78 -5.75
C SER A 207 -13.19 6.55 -4.44
N ARG A 208 -12.79 5.96 -3.31
CA ARG A 208 -12.91 6.64 -2.00
C ARG A 208 -12.03 7.88 -1.93
N GLY A 209 -10.84 7.86 -2.52
CA GLY A 209 -9.97 9.03 -2.63
C GLY A 209 -10.65 10.19 -3.35
N TYR A 210 -11.31 9.91 -4.47
CA TYR A 210 -12.10 10.90 -5.20
C TYR A 210 -13.30 11.42 -4.39
N SER A 211 -14.05 10.52 -3.73
CA SER A 211 -15.21 10.89 -2.91
C SER A 211 -14.84 11.76 -1.70
N LEU A 212 -13.67 11.53 -1.08
CA LEU A 212 -13.20 12.33 0.06
C LEU A 212 -12.99 13.81 -0.25
N TRP A 213 -12.85 14.16 -1.53
CA TRP A 213 -12.70 15.53 -2.03
C TRP A 213 -13.88 15.98 -2.90
N SER A 214 -15.02 15.28 -2.79
CA SER A 214 -16.26 15.62 -3.53
C SER A 214 -16.06 15.69 -5.05
N ILE A 215 -15.25 14.78 -5.61
CA ILE A 215 -15.07 14.64 -7.05
C ILE A 215 -16.05 13.57 -7.56
N ASP A 216 -17.06 14.03 -8.29
CA ASP A 216 -18.15 13.17 -8.78
C ASP A 216 -17.67 12.11 -9.77
N HIS A 217 -18.11 10.87 -9.53
CA HIS A 217 -17.92 9.71 -10.40
C HIS A 217 -19.02 8.67 -10.13
N ASN A 218 -19.26 7.77 -11.07
CA ASN A 218 -20.22 6.68 -10.95
C ASN A 218 -19.73 5.64 -9.93
N SER A 219 -20.67 4.85 -9.40
CA SER A 219 -20.31 3.68 -8.62
C SER A 219 -19.38 2.76 -9.42
N VAL A 220 -18.31 2.30 -8.76
CA VAL A 220 -17.32 1.38 -9.34
C VAL A 220 -17.76 -0.08 -9.31
N TYR A 221 -18.94 -0.36 -8.74
CA TYR A 221 -19.59 -1.66 -8.73
C TYR A 221 -21.10 -1.49 -8.81
N THR A 222 -21.72 -2.24 -9.72
CA THR A 222 -23.16 -2.14 -10.01
C THR A 222 -23.98 -3.27 -9.42
N GLY A 223 -23.34 -4.28 -8.82
CA GLY A 223 -24.01 -5.36 -8.12
C GLY A 223 -24.36 -4.99 -6.67
N ASP A 224 -24.99 -5.93 -5.98
CA ASP A 224 -25.30 -5.80 -4.56
C ASP A 224 -24.03 -5.81 -3.71
N THR A 225 -23.94 -4.88 -2.75
CA THR A 225 -22.79 -4.76 -1.86
C THR A 225 -22.48 -6.10 -1.18
N PRO A 226 -21.22 -6.60 -1.25
CA PRO A 226 -20.84 -7.84 -0.59
C PRO A 226 -21.09 -7.75 0.92
N GLY A 227 -21.45 -8.86 1.55
CA GLY A 227 -21.84 -8.94 2.97
C GLY A 227 -23.33 -8.71 3.25
N ILE A 228 -24.13 -8.21 2.29
CA ILE A 228 -25.60 -8.17 2.44
C ILE A 228 -26.22 -9.57 2.38
N SER A 229 -25.67 -10.43 1.53
CA SER A 229 -26.02 -11.85 1.45
C SER A 229 -24.85 -12.64 0.90
N ASP A 230 -24.89 -13.96 1.10
CA ASP A 230 -23.93 -14.88 0.50
C ASP A 230 -23.88 -14.73 -1.03
N ALA A 231 -25.04 -14.62 -1.68
CA ALA A 231 -25.15 -14.44 -3.13
C ALA A 231 -24.49 -13.13 -3.62
N ALA A 232 -24.64 -12.03 -2.86
CA ALA A 232 -23.99 -10.77 -3.18
C ALA A 232 -22.46 -10.88 -3.07
N THR A 233 -21.96 -11.52 -2.01
CA THR A 233 -20.53 -11.78 -1.84
C THR A 233 -19.99 -12.70 -2.95
N GLU A 234 -20.70 -13.77 -3.33
CA GLU A 234 -20.31 -14.65 -4.44
C GLU A 234 -20.27 -13.91 -5.77
N ALA A 235 -21.26 -13.07 -6.06
CA ALA A 235 -21.31 -12.29 -7.29
C ALA A 235 -20.13 -11.31 -7.39
N PHE A 236 -19.81 -10.64 -6.28
CA PHE A 236 -18.65 -9.75 -6.18
C PHE A 236 -17.33 -10.50 -6.41
N LEU A 237 -17.11 -11.63 -5.72
CA LEU A 237 -15.89 -12.42 -5.87
C LEU A 237 -15.75 -13.01 -7.28
N LYS A 238 -16.87 -13.40 -7.91
CA LYS A 238 -16.89 -13.86 -9.30
C LYS A 238 -16.47 -12.76 -10.27
N GLU A 239 -16.92 -11.52 -10.06
CA GLU A 239 -16.48 -10.38 -10.86
C GLU A 239 -14.98 -10.14 -10.69
N LEU A 240 -14.47 -10.16 -9.45
CA LEU A 240 -13.02 -10.02 -9.20
C LEU A 240 -12.21 -11.10 -9.91
N GLY A 241 -12.66 -12.37 -9.86
CA GLY A 241 -12.02 -13.47 -10.57
C GLY A 241 -12.02 -13.33 -12.10
N GLY A 242 -12.94 -12.53 -12.67
CA GLY A 242 -12.94 -12.20 -14.09
C GLY A 242 -11.99 -11.06 -14.48
N ILE A 243 -11.43 -10.33 -13.50
CA ILE A 243 -10.53 -9.19 -13.73
C ILE A 243 -9.07 -9.64 -13.65
N GLY A 244 -8.69 -10.30 -12.57
CA GLY A 244 -7.31 -10.68 -12.32
C GLY A 244 -7.05 -11.06 -10.86
N PRO A 245 -5.78 -11.35 -10.51
CA PRO A 245 -5.44 -11.74 -9.15
C PRO A 245 -5.65 -10.61 -8.16
N ILE A 246 -6.13 -10.94 -6.97
CA ILE A 246 -6.22 -10.04 -5.82
C ILE A 246 -4.94 -10.11 -4.97
N ALA A 247 -4.56 -9.00 -4.37
CA ALA A 247 -3.39 -8.88 -3.52
C ALA A 247 -3.76 -8.22 -2.18
N THR A 248 -2.84 -8.26 -1.21
CA THR A 248 -3.05 -7.61 0.09
C THR A 248 -3.28 -6.10 -0.06
N GLU A 249 -2.53 -5.45 -0.96
CA GLU A 249 -2.74 -4.04 -1.32
C GLU A 249 -3.62 -3.93 -2.57
N PRO A 250 -4.51 -2.92 -2.63
CA PRO A 250 -4.69 -1.84 -1.65
C PRO A 250 -5.65 -2.17 -0.50
N SER A 251 -6.35 -3.32 -0.50
CA SER A 251 -7.46 -3.54 0.44
C SER A 251 -7.06 -3.48 1.91
N ALA A 252 -5.88 -3.97 2.31
CA ALA A 252 -5.40 -3.86 3.68
C ALA A 252 -4.93 -2.44 4.02
N VAL A 253 -4.36 -1.72 3.04
CA VAL A 253 -3.98 -0.32 3.18
C VAL A 253 -5.21 0.57 3.36
N GLU A 254 -6.32 0.30 2.67
CA GLU A 254 -7.59 1.00 2.87
C GLU A 254 -8.06 0.94 4.33
N VAL A 255 -7.95 -0.24 4.96
CA VAL A 255 -8.31 -0.43 6.38
C VAL A 255 -7.45 0.47 7.27
N VAL A 256 -6.14 0.45 7.05
CA VAL A 256 -5.16 1.25 7.81
C VAL A 256 -5.37 2.75 7.61
N GLU A 257 -5.51 3.21 6.37
CA GLU A 257 -5.56 4.63 6.04
C GLU A 257 -6.93 5.25 6.35
N ILE A 258 -8.03 4.61 5.95
CA ILE A 258 -9.38 5.22 5.97
C ILE A 258 -10.50 4.30 6.48
N GLY A 259 -10.14 3.14 7.04
CA GLY A 259 -11.08 2.17 7.60
C GLY A 259 -11.71 1.27 6.52
N PRO A 260 -12.26 0.12 6.90
CA PRO A 260 -12.75 -0.89 5.96
C PRO A 260 -14.00 -0.43 5.21
N SER A 261 -14.16 -0.94 3.99
CA SER A 261 -15.42 -1.00 3.25
C SER A 261 -15.88 -2.45 3.07
N PRO A 262 -17.16 -2.71 2.75
CA PRO A 262 -17.65 -4.06 2.49
C PRO A 262 -16.85 -4.79 1.40
N PHE A 263 -16.40 -4.06 0.36
CA PHE A 263 -15.57 -4.59 -0.71
C PHE A 263 -14.21 -5.07 -0.20
N THR A 264 -13.53 -4.25 0.61
CA THR A 264 -12.24 -4.65 1.19
C THR A 264 -12.38 -5.81 2.16
N THR A 265 -13.45 -5.85 2.95
CA THR A 265 -13.69 -6.95 3.88
C THR A 265 -13.80 -8.27 3.12
N ALA A 266 -14.61 -8.32 2.05
CA ALA A 266 -14.77 -9.52 1.24
C ALA A 266 -13.46 -9.97 0.56
N ILE A 267 -12.63 -9.02 0.07
CA ILE A 267 -11.31 -9.34 -0.52
C ILE A 267 -10.37 -9.94 0.54
N LEU A 268 -10.28 -9.29 1.70
CA LEU A 268 -9.36 -9.69 2.76
C LEU A 268 -9.78 -11.02 3.41
N ASP A 269 -11.07 -11.30 3.55
CA ASP A 269 -11.57 -12.59 4.06
C ASP A 269 -11.12 -13.77 3.19
N VAL A 270 -11.23 -13.62 1.87
CA VAL A 270 -10.78 -14.67 0.94
C VAL A 270 -9.26 -14.80 0.95
N LEU A 271 -8.53 -13.69 0.94
CA LEU A 271 -7.06 -13.72 0.98
C LEU A 271 -6.54 -14.38 2.26
N GLU A 272 -7.03 -13.96 3.43
CA GLU A 272 -6.60 -14.52 4.72
C GLU A 272 -6.84 -16.03 4.77
N LYS A 273 -8.07 -16.47 4.45
CA LYS A 273 -8.43 -17.88 4.43
C LYS A 273 -7.50 -18.68 3.51
N ARG A 274 -7.30 -18.21 2.27
CA ARG A 274 -6.53 -18.93 1.26
C ARG A 274 -5.03 -18.95 1.59
N GLN A 275 -4.47 -17.87 2.14
CA GLN A 275 -3.07 -17.83 2.59
C GLN A 275 -2.85 -18.85 3.72
N TYR A 276 -3.78 -18.92 4.67
CA TYR A 276 -3.70 -19.87 5.78
C TYR A 276 -3.87 -21.32 5.32
N GLU A 277 -4.81 -21.61 4.43
CA GLU A 277 -4.98 -22.94 3.81
C GLU A 277 -3.72 -23.41 3.07
N ARG A 278 -3.07 -22.51 2.32
CA ARG A 278 -1.78 -22.81 1.67
C ARG A 278 -0.71 -23.14 2.71
N PHE A 279 -0.63 -22.38 3.80
CA PHE A 279 0.32 -22.65 4.87
C PHE A 279 0.05 -24.01 5.54
N GLN A 280 -1.19 -24.35 5.85
CA GLN A 280 -1.53 -25.63 6.46
C GLN A 280 -1.20 -26.82 5.55
N SER A 281 -1.41 -26.69 4.23
CA SER A 281 -1.17 -27.77 3.27
C SER A 281 0.28 -27.93 2.85
N THR A 282 1.08 -26.85 2.87
CA THR A 282 2.44 -26.86 2.29
C THR A 282 3.54 -26.46 3.26
N GLY A 283 3.22 -25.88 4.42
CA GLY A 283 4.17 -25.24 5.33
C GLY A 283 4.74 -23.90 4.81
N LYS A 284 4.36 -23.44 3.61
CA LYS A 284 4.88 -22.20 3.03
C LYS A 284 4.15 -20.98 3.58
N LEU A 285 4.92 -20.05 4.15
CA LEU A 285 4.40 -18.72 4.49
C LEU A 285 4.00 -17.99 3.21
N THR A 286 2.85 -17.32 3.24
CA THR A 286 2.29 -16.61 2.09
C THR A 286 1.88 -15.21 2.51
N SER A 287 2.41 -14.21 1.83
CA SER A 287 2.00 -12.82 2.00
C SER A 287 2.23 -12.10 0.68
N VAL A 288 1.16 -11.86 -0.07
CA VAL A 288 1.28 -11.41 -1.48
C VAL A 288 0.92 -9.95 -1.63
N SER A 289 1.77 -9.23 -2.38
CA SER A 289 1.51 -7.89 -2.90
C SER A 289 2.33 -7.63 -4.16
N GLU A 290 2.08 -6.51 -4.82
CA GLU A 290 3.01 -5.99 -5.81
C GLU A 290 4.36 -5.63 -5.16
N THR A 291 5.45 -5.95 -5.85
CA THR A 291 6.78 -6.00 -5.26
C THR A 291 7.85 -5.59 -6.28
N PRO A 292 8.67 -4.55 -6.00
CA PRO A 292 9.91 -4.35 -6.71
C PRO A 292 10.90 -5.47 -6.38
N ILE A 293 11.61 -5.95 -7.39
CA ILE A 293 12.58 -7.05 -7.25
C ILE A 293 13.97 -6.61 -7.73
N ASP A 294 15.00 -7.28 -7.25
CA ASP A 294 16.41 -6.94 -7.43
C ASP A 294 17.02 -7.40 -8.77
N ARG A 295 16.17 -7.79 -9.73
CA ARG A 295 16.58 -8.28 -11.04
C ARG A 295 15.47 -8.01 -12.04
N ALA A 296 15.81 -7.98 -13.33
CA ALA A 296 14.82 -7.86 -14.40
C ALA A 296 13.70 -8.92 -14.23
N PRO A 297 12.41 -8.54 -14.33
CA PRO A 297 11.86 -7.28 -14.85
C PRO A 297 11.74 -6.12 -13.83
N TRP A 298 12.40 -6.19 -12.68
CA TRP A 298 12.46 -5.17 -11.63
C TRP A 298 11.16 -4.93 -10.84
N PHE A 299 10.04 -5.44 -11.33
CA PHE A 299 8.75 -5.33 -10.65
C PHE A 299 7.83 -6.51 -10.99
N THR A 300 7.11 -7.01 -9.98
CA THR A 300 6.17 -8.12 -10.11
C THR A 300 4.84 -7.83 -9.41
N TYR A 301 3.74 -8.23 -10.04
CA TYR A 301 2.42 -8.31 -9.42
C TYR A 301 2.20 -9.72 -8.91
N GLN A 302 2.07 -9.87 -7.59
CA GLN A 302 1.85 -11.17 -6.95
C GLN A 302 0.50 -11.19 -6.26
N GLY A 303 -0.28 -12.25 -6.47
CA GLY A 303 -1.63 -12.30 -5.95
C GLY A 303 -2.32 -13.63 -6.16
N LEU A 304 -3.52 -13.72 -5.60
CA LEU A 304 -4.41 -14.87 -5.67
C LEU A 304 -5.37 -14.73 -6.86
N ASP A 305 -5.25 -15.61 -7.85
CA ASP A 305 -6.19 -15.77 -8.94
C ASP A 305 -7.36 -16.67 -8.48
N LEU A 306 -8.54 -16.07 -8.30
CA LEU A 306 -9.75 -16.74 -7.83
C LEU A 306 -10.31 -17.78 -8.82
N SER A 307 -9.85 -17.76 -10.07
CA SER A 307 -10.26 -18.74 -11.10
C SER A 307 -9.46 -20.05 -11.06
N ARG A 308 -8.43 -20.12 -10.21
CA ARG A 308 -7.49 -21.24 -10.12
C ARG A 308 -7.51 -21.89 -8.73
N ASP A 309 -7.03 -23.12 -8.70
CA ASP A 309 -6.96 -23.95 -7.49
C ASP A 309 -5.51 -24.25 -7.10
N GLY A 310 -5.31 -24.62 -5.84
CA GLY A 310 -4.02 -25.05 -5.31
C GLY A 310 -2.93 -23.99 -5.37
N ASP A 311 -1.68 -24.43 -5.53
CA ASP A 311 -0.51 -23.55 -5.57
C ASP A 311 -0.46 -22.69 -6.85
N ASP A 312 -1.11 -23.13 -7.94
CA ASP A 312 -1.19 -22.40 -9.22
C ASP A 312 -2.07 -21.13 -9.15
N ALA A 313 -2.91 -21.03 -8.11
CA ALA A 313 -3.68 -19.83 -7.81
C ALA A 313 -2.81 -18.67 -7.32
N TRP A 314 -1.61 -18.92 -6.83
CA TRP A 314 -0.68 -17.90 -6.34
C TRP A 314 0.21 -17.43 -7.48
N THR A 315 -0.31 -16.48 -8.24
CA THR A 315 0.27 -16.00 -9.49
C THR A 315 1.34 -14.93 -9.25
N VAL A 316 2.31 -14.87 -10.15
CA VAL A 316 3.33 -13.82 -10.22
C VAL A 316 3.43 -13.39 -11.67
N TYR A 317 3.09 -12.14 -11.95
CA TYR A 317 3.13 -11.55 -13.27
C TYR A 317 4.18 -10.45 -13.34
N PRO A 318 4.99 -10.38 -14.41
CA PRO A 318 5.87 -9.25 -14.65
C PRO A 318 5.04 -8.00 -15.02
N TYR A 319 5.53 -6.80 -14.69
CA TYR A 319 4.93 -5.56 -15.21
C TYR A 319 4.99 -5.52 -16.75
N VAL A 320 6.11 -5.95 -17.33
CA VAL A 320 6.30 -6.00 -18.78
C VAL A 320 5.92 -7.40 -19.28
N THR A 321 4.90 -7.48 -20.15
CA THR A 321 4.35 -8.74 -20.69
C THR A 321 5.19 -9.32 -21.84
N GLU A 322 6.52 -9.24 -21.74
CA GLU A 322 7.40 -9.86 -22.73
C GLU A 322 7.33 -11.40 -22.67
N LYS A 323 7.39 -12.04 -23.85
CA LYS A 323 7.35 -13.51 -23.97
C LYS A 323 8.41 -14.23 -23.12
N ARG A 324 9.58 -13.62 -22.92
CA ARG A 324 10.68 -14.21 -22.10
C ARG A 324 10.30 -14.45 -20.64
N TRP A 325 9.30 -13.74 -20.13
CA TRP A 325 8.84 -13.88 -18.74
C TRP A 325 7.66 -14.86 -18.60
N GLN A 326 7.06 -15.28 -19.70
CA GLN A 326 5.94 -16.22 -19.72
C GLN A 326 6.43 -17.67 -19.64
N THR A 327 7.13 -18.01 -18.56
CA THR A 327 7.67 -19.36 -18.32
C THR A 327 7.08 -19.97 -17.04
N PRO A 328 6.91 -21.29 -16.96
CA PRO A 328 6.44 -21.95 -15.73
C PRO A 328 7.34 -21.70 -14.52
N ALA A 329 8.65 -21.50 -14.75
CA ALA A 329 9.62 -21.25 -13.69
C ALA A 329 9.62 -19.80 -13.18
N PHE A 330 9.07 -18.83 -13.95
CA PHE A 330 9.13 -17.42 -13.58
C PHE A 330 8.46 -17.16 -12.22
N ALA A 331 7.26 -17.68 -12.02
CA ALA A 331 6.56 -17.49 -10.76
C ALA A 331 7.30 -18.15 -9.60
N ALA A 332 7.71 -19.41 -9.74
CA ALA A 332 8.43 -20.14 -8.70
C ALA A 332 9.72 -19.41 -8.24
N ASN A 333 10.44 -18.78 -9.18
CA ASN A 333 11.70 -18.09 -8.89
C ASN A 333 11.53 -16.67 -8.34
N ASN A 334 10.36 -16.05 -8.54
CA ASN A 334 10.12 -14.65 -8.16
C ASN A 334 9.02 -14.48 -7.10
N ARG A 335 8.42 -15.56 -6.60
CA ARG A 335 7.50 -15.49 -5.45
C ARG A 335 8.22 -14.95 -4.23
N VAL A 336 7.58 -13.99 -3.58
CA VAL A 336 8.13 -13.28 -2.42
C VAL A 336 7.12 -13.33 -1.28
N VAL A 337 7.60 -13.64 -0.07
CA VAL A 337 6.89 -13.28 1.17
C VAL A 337 7.07 -11.79 1.37
N ASN A 338 6.05 -11.02 1.00
CA ASN A 338 6.12 -9.58 0.87
C ASN A 338 6.10 -8.88 2.25
N THR A 339 7.04 -7.95 2.46
CA THR A 339 7.21 -7.23 3.72
C THR A 339 6.03 -6.30 4.01
N LYS A 340 5.55 -5.52 3.03
CA LYS A 340 4.37 -4.64 3.20
C LYS A 340 3.17 -5.43 3.70
N ALA A 341 2.84 -6.49 2.97
CA ALA A 341 1.72 -7.36 3.28
C ALA A 341 1.84 -7.98 4.68
N ALA A 342 3.04 -8.44 5.06
CA ALA A 342 3.27 -9.04 6.37
C ALA A 342 2.96 -8.08 7.53
N TYR A 343 3.42 -6.82 7.45
CA TYR A 343 3.12 -5.82 8.47
C TYR A 343 1.64 -5.41 8.46
N LEU A 344 1.05 -5.26 7.27
CA LEU A 344 -0.38 -4.96 7.14
C LEU A 344 -1.25 -6.04 7.79
N TRP A 345 -1.02 -7.32 7.46
CA TRP A 345 -1.79 -8.44 8.02
C TRP A 345 -1.67 -8.51 9.55
N PHE A 346 -0.47 -8.35 10.09
CA PHE A 346 -0.26 -8.32 11.54
C PHE A 346 -0.99 -7.14 12.21
N ALA A 347 -1.04 -5.98 11.52
CA ALA A 347 -1.73 -4.80 12.02
C ALA A 347 -3.26 -4.97 12.04
N ILE A 348 -3.85 -5.43 10.94
CA ILE A 348 -5.31 -5.44 10.75
C ILE A 348 -6.00 -6.71 11.25
N ARG A 349 -5.32 -7.85 11.26
CA ARG A 349 -5.85 -9.16 11.68
C ARG A 349 -4.79 -9.96 12.46
N PRO A 350 -4.49 -9.56 13.71
CA PRO A 350 -3.49 -10.26 14.52
C PRO A 350 -3.96 -11.69 14.82
N SER A 351 -3.13 -12.67 14.47
CA SER A 351 -3.31 -14.10 14.73
C SER A 351 -1.94 -14.77 14.81
N GLU A 352 -1.90 -16.03 15.25
CA GLU A 352 -0.65 -16.82 15.26
C GLU A 352 -0.01 -16.88 13.87
N TYR A 353 -0.83 -17.00 12.81
CA TYR A 353 -0.33 -17.02 11.44
C TYR A 353 0.28 -15.68 11.01
N THR A 354 -0.44 -14.57 11.24
CA THR A 354 0.06 -13.24 10.83
C THR A 354 1.27 -12.81 11.66
N GLN A 355 1.34 -13.21 12.94
CA GLN A 355 2.54 -13.05 13.76
C GLN A 355 3.73 -13.85 13.20
N LYS A 356 3.52 -15.10 12.77
CA LYS A 356 4.56 -15.93 12.16
C LYS A 356 5.11 -15.32 10.86
N VAL A 357 4.22 -14.78 10.01
CA VAL A 357 4.60 -14.10 8.77
C VAL A 357 5.38 -12.80 9.07
N TRP A 358 4.91 -12.00 10.03
CA TRP A 358 5.58 -10.77 10.47
C TRP A 358 6.97 -11.05 11.05
N SER A 359 7.10 -11.97 11.99
CA SER A 359 8.40 -12.35 12.57
C SER A 359 9.38 -12.84 11.49
N TYR A 360 8.89 -13.64 10.53
CA TYR A 360 9.71 -14.12 9.42
C TYR A 360 10.31 -12.97 8.59
N VAL A 361 9.51 -11.98 8.17
CA VAL A 361 10.04 -10.84 7.40
C VAL A 361 10.92 -9.93 8.25
N ARG A 362 10.66 -9.81 9.55
CA ARG A 362 11.53 -9.04 10.46
C ARG A 362 12.93 -9.63 10.55
N GLU A 363 13.02 -10.94 10.66
CA GLU A 363 14.29 -11.65 10.77
C GLU A 363 15.05 -11.68 9.44
N ASN A 364 14.33 -11.77 8.31
CA ASN A 364 14.95 -12.11 7.02
C ASN A 364 14.94 -10.98 5.98
N ALA A 365 14.13 -9.93 6.14
CA ALA A 365 14.02 -8.79 5.21
C ALA A 365 14.53 -7.46 5.79
N LYS A 366 14.97 -7.41 7.05
CA LYS A 366 15.57 -6.20 7.61
C LYS A 366 16.92 -5.91 6.93
N ALA A 367 17.03 -4.76 6.28
CA ALA A 367 18.28 -4.33 5.66
C ALA A 367 19.25 -3.80 6.74
N PRO A 368 20.58 -3.82 6.50
CA PRO A 368 21.56 -3.28 7.46
C PRO A 368 21.34 -1.78 7.78
N GLU A 369 20.93 -1.01 6.77
CA GLU A 369 20.63 0.42 6.85
C GLU A 369 19.45 0.77 5.93
N TYR A 370 18.80 1.91 6.18
CA TYR A 370 17.67 2.42 5.40
C TYR A 370 16.41 1.53 5.40
N GLY A 371 16.19 0.73 6.44
CA GLY A 371 14.91 0.07 6.65
C GLY A 371 14.86 -1.40 6.19
N PHE A 372 13.82 -1.76 5.44
CA PHE A 372 13.52 -3.14 5.06
C PHE A 372 13.50 -3.35 3.56
N HIS A 373 13.94 -4.54 3.14
CA HIS A 373 13.81 -5.04 1.79
C HIS A 373 12.33 -5.35 1.46
N PRO A 374 11.93 -5.30 0.17
CA PRO A 374 10.54 -5.51 -0.27
C PRO A 374 9.94 -6.87 0.13
N GLY A 375 10.78 -7.87 0.33
CA GLY A 375 10.40 -9.17 0.86
C GLY A 375 11.48 -10.23 0.67
N VAL A 376 11.13 -11.46 1.04
CA VAL A 376 12.02 -12.63 1.01
C VAL A 376 11.55 -13.60 -0.07
N TYR A 377 12.44 -13.99 -0.98
CA TYR A 377 12.10 -14.94 -2.03
C TYR A 377 11.80 -16.33 -1.46
N GLU A 378 10.63 -16.89 -1.78
CA GLU A 378 10.24 -18.24 -1.31
C GLU A 378 11.27 -19.31 -1.70
N ALA A 379 11.81 -19.22 -2.92
CA ALA A 379 12.71 -20.23 -3.47
C ALA A 379 14.10 -20.26 -2.82
N THR A 380 14.57 -19.13 -2.28
CA THR A 380 15.96 -19.01 -1.80
C THR A 380 16.06 -18.70 -0.31
N GLY A 381 14.98 -18.22 0.31
CA GLY A 381 14.99 -17.70 1.68
C GLY A 381 15.83 -16.43 1.85
N LYS A 382 16.26 -15.79 0.76
CA LYS A 382 17.04 -14.54 0.78
C LYS A 382 16.16 -13.34 0.45
N PRO A 383 16.41 -12.17 1.06
CA PRO A 383 15.72 -10.95 0.68
C PRO A 383 16.16 -10.47 -0.71
N ALA A 384 15.31 -9.67 -1.36
CA ALA A 384 15.76 -8.82 -2.44
C ALA A 384 16.84 -7.84 -1.94
N THR A 385 17.77 -7.41 -2.80
CA THR A 385 18.87 -6.52 -2.37
C THR A 385 18.52 -5.02 -2.42
N ASN A 386 17.47 -4.64 -3.14
CA ASN A 386 16.99 -3.26 -3.19
C ASN A 386 16.17 -2.91 -1.94
N ILE A 387 16.01 -1.62 -1.68
CA ILE A 387 15.16 -1.07 -0.62
C ILE A 387 14.24 -0.04 -1.27
N ASP A 388 12.95 -0.09 -0.96
CA ASP A 388 11.96 0.78 -1.59
C ASP A 388 11.12 1.57 -0.59
N LEU A 389 10.61 2.68 -1.10
CA LEU A 389 9.84 3.67 -0.36
C LEU A 389 8.51 3.14 0.14
N ASN A 390 7.79 2.40 -0.71
CA ASN A 390 6.46 1.91 -0.38
C ASN A 390 6.54 0.86 0.72
N THR A 391 7.57 0.00 0.70
CA THR A 391 7.82 -0.95 1.80
C THR A 391 7.98 -0.26 3.14
N ASN A 392 8.85 0.74 3.21
CA ASN A 392 9.15 1.40 4.47
C ASN A 392 8.00 2.34 4.92
N ALA A 393 7.28 2.96 3.98
CA ALA A 393 6.06 3.72 4.28
C ALA A 393 4.99 2.83 4.91
N THR A 394 4.67 1.69 4.29
CA THR A 394 3.64 0.78 4.79
C THR A 394 3.98 0.19 6.15
N ILE A 395 5.25 -0.07 6.45
CA ILE A 395 5.70 -0.47 7.81
C ILE A 395 5.34 0.62 8.83
N LEU A 396 5.68 1.88 8.55
CA LEU A 396 5.37 3.02 9.42
C LEU A 396 3.85 3.18 9.61
N GLU A 397 3.09 3.11 8.52
CA GLU A 397 1.62 3.20 8.55
C GLU A 397 0.99 2.09 9.39
N SER A 398 1.45 0.84 9.21
CA SER A 398 0.97 -0.32 9.95
C SER A 398 1.23 -0.17 11.45
N ILE A 399 2.43 0.27 11.83
CA ILE A 399 2.81 0.46 13.23
C ILE A 399 2.06 1.64 13.85
N ALA A 400 1.92 2.75 13.11
CA ALA A 400 1.13 3.90 13.54
C ALA A 400 -0.34 3.53 13.74
N TYR A 401 -0.93 2.72 12.87
CA TYR A 401 -2.27 2.17 13.04
C TYR A 401 -2.40 1.32 14.30
N ILE A 402 -1.44 0.41 14.54
CA ILE A 402 -1.44 -0.43 15.75
C ILE A 402 -1.41 0.46 17.02
N PHE A 403 -0.49 1.43 17.09
CA PHE A 403 -0.40 2.34 18.25
C PHE A 403 -1.52 3.38 18.32
N ASN A 404 -2.24 3.62 17.23
CA ASN A 404 -3.49 4.36 17.23
C ASN A 404 -4.70 3.49 17.65
N ASN A 405 -4.47 2.46 18.48
CA ASN A 405 -5.48 1.49 18.92
C ASN A 405 -6.22 0.83 17.75
N ARG A 406 -5.54 0.60 16.63
CA ARG A 406 -6.11 0.04 15.39
C ARG A 406 -7.31 0.86 14.89
N LYS A 407 -7.25 2.17 15.05
CA LYS A 407 -8.14 3.12 14.37
C LYS A 407 -7.41 3.66 13.14
N SER A 408 -8.17 3.86 12.06
CA SER A 408 -7.61 4.33 10.80
C SER A 408 -6.88 5.66 10.96
N LEU A 409 -5.84 5.87 10.15
CA LEU A 409 -5.03 7.09 10.17
C LEU A 409 -5.88 8.33 9.84
N GLY A 410 -6.92 8.20 9.00
CA GLY A 410 -7.87 9.27 8.70
C GLY A 410 -8.72 9.73 9.88
N GLY A 411 -8.75 8.98 10.99
CA GLY A 411 -9.34 9.39 12.27
C GLY A 411 -8.33 9.90 13.30
N MET A 412 -7.03 9.86 12.99
CA MET A 412 -5.96 10.29 13.89
C MET A 412 -5.95 11.82 14.04
N LYS A 413 -5.48 12.30 15.19
CA LYS A 413 -5.15 13.70 15.44
C LYS A 413 -3.70 13.79 15.90
N ILE A 414 -2.93 14.66 15.27
CA ILE A 414 -1.59 15.04 15.69
C ILE A 414 -1.77 16.42 16.31
N SER A 415 -1.93 16.48 17.64
CA SER A 415 -2.04 17.77 18.35
C SER A 415 -0.68 18.44 18.42
N ASP A 416 -0.66 19.77 18.42
CA ASP A 416 0.52 20.60 18.72
C ASP A 416 0.94 20.49 20.23
N GLU A 417 0.30 19.61 21.02
CA GLU A 417 0.41 19.53 22.48
C GLU A 417 1.32 18.38 22.99
N SER A 418 2.23 17.82 22.19
CA SER A 418 3.25 16.88 22.73
C SER A 418 4.37 17.60 23.51
N ALA A 419 4.08 18.74 24.13
CA ALA A 419 4.93 19.42 25.10
C ALA A 419 4.65 18.87 26.52
N SER A 420 4.96 17.60 26.75
CA SER A 420 5.36 17.09 28.07
C SER A 420 5.85 15.64 27.94
N ALA A 421 7.08 15.48 27.46
CA ALA A 421 7.84 14.32 27.86
C ALA A 421 8.03 14.42 29.39
N PRO A 422 7.71 13.37 30.19
CA PRO A 422 8.12 13.35 31.58
C PRO A 422 9.65 13.29 31.60
N THR A 423 10.27 14.36 32.05
CA THR A 423 11.69 14.39 32.42
C THR A 423 11.86 13.53 33.67
N THR A 424 12.14 12.24 33.48
CA THR A 424 12.79 11.45 34.52
C THR A 424 14.25 11.91 34.60
N PRO A 425 14.72 12.43 35.74
CA PRO A 425 16.15 12.63 35.94
C PRO A 425 16.78 11.25 36.16
N VAL A 426 17.76 10.92 35.33
CA VAL A 426 18.67 9.78 35.58
C VAL A 426 19.65 10.22 36.68
N PRO A 427 19.93 9.37 37.69
CA PRO A 427 20.86 9.68 38.79
C PRO A 427 22.30 9.90 38.34
#